data_AF-A0A1Y1HX00-F1
#
_entry.id   AF-A0A1Y1HX00-F1
#
_cell.length_a   1.000
_cell.length_b   1.000
_cell.length_c   1.000
_cell.angle_alpha   90.00
_cell.angle_beta   90.00
_cell.angle_gamma   90.00
#
_symmetry.space_group_name_H-M   'P 1'
#
loop_
_entity.id
_entity.type
_entity.pdbx_description
1 polymer ?
#
loop_
_entity_poly.entity_id
_entity_poly.type
_entity_poly.pdbx_seq_one_letter_code
_entity_poly.pdbx_strand_id
1 'polypeptide(L)'
;MALKAEQPVNLIAVLQSVTLHAKDTLQEVYLSLDFSEKEAKNIDWKRVLVMLQECKELVVLHIFLWESRWHSPAVILNRLGLTKPFANLRDLSLFGFAIPNTEIASFFESFSSLKTLELHHLEGQDYELSSVIEAVAWGSQIVGLGVKSTVVPRSLELVVGLLDSKSSDVSEKALDMLAELLYEGNSEEEIKVAIGRVPGCLQKLVGLLEKQEESAQGGLALIILDNLAMQRQNCIPIASCPRSLQWLLAFFGSECKTVRWTAASTLGSLADEYRVNELAVQLAPAILQGLVNLLDDERCFEGLVNLLGSSSIATREKAAWALSTLAEDSRSAESITAVPGFWQKAVKCLDPKEGAGSEWTQDMQEDVIILLRYVKAEAGVMEAIASIPGSLQEAPLKWLTVKQIVQQVNRTSVISWSTLRPAISSESLAVNKWL
;
A
#
# COMPACT_ATOMS: atom_id res chain seq x y z
N MET A 1 3.45 -28.79 -19.16
CA MET A 1 4.56 -29.29 -18.31
C MET A 1 4.90 -28.21 -17.28
N ALA A 2 5.00 -28.58 -16.01
CA ALA A 2 5.57 -27.72 -14.97
C ALA A 2 6.91 -28.30 -14.53
N LEU A 3 7.98 -27.50 -14.61
CA LEU A 3 9.32 -27.89 -14.19
C LEU A 3 9.85 -26.90 -13.14
N LYS A 4 10.25 -27.44 -11.99
CA LYS A 4 11.07 -26.73 -11.00
C LYS A 4 12.51 -27.21 -11.15
N ALA A 5 13.46 -26.27 -11.31
CA ALA A 5 14.88 -26.60 -11.34
C ALA A 5 15.64 -25.71 -10.36
N GLU A 6 16.50 -26.34 -9.56
CA GLU A 6 17.34 -25.68 -8.54
C GLU A 6 18.77 -25.48 -9.02
N GLN A 7 19.17 -26.11 -10.14
CA GLN A 7 20.48 -25.90 -10.76
C GLN A 7 20.39 -25.69 -12.29
N PRO A 8 21.18 -24.75 -12.87
CA PRO A 8 21.17 -24.45 -14.30
C PRO A 8 21.49 -25.64 -15.21
N VAL A 9 22.47 -26.47 -14.84
CA VAL A 9 22.94 -27.61 -15.65
C VAL A 9 21.81 -28.62 -15.89
N ASN A 10 20.89 -28.73 -14.93
CA ASN A 10 19.75 -29.63 -15.03
C ASN A 10 18.71 -29.12 -16.04
N LEU A 11 18.59 -27.80 -16.24
CA LEU A 11 17.55 -27.23 -17.10
C LEU A 11 17.73 -27.68 -18.56
N ILE A 12 18.93 -27.53 -19.13
CA ILE A 12 19.17 -27.87 -20.55
C ILE A 12 18.97 -29.37 -20.79
N ALA A 13 19.52 -30.22 -19.92
CA ALA A 13 19.40 -31.67 -20.06
C ALA A 13 17.95 -32.14 -19.95
N VAL A 14 17.19 -31.60 -18.99
CA VAL A 14 15.77 -31.92 -18.82
C VAL A 14 14.96 -31.44 -20.02
N LEU A 15 15.17 -30.20 -20.48
CA LEU A 15 14.46 -29.68 -21.65
C LEU A 15 14.78 -30.48 -22.91
N GLN A 16 16.01 -30.92 -23.11
CA GLN A 16 16.35 -31.80 -24.25
C GLN A 16 15.59 -33.11 -24.21
N SER A 17 15.54 -33.75 -23.04
CA SER A 17 14.81 -35.00 -22.87
C SER A 17 13.32 -34.82 -23.12
N VAL A 18 12.70 -33.76 -22.58
CA VAL A 18 11.25 -33.56 -22.75
C VAL A 18 10.88 -33.13 -24.16
N THR A 19 11.59 -32.15 -24.73
CA THR A 19 11.24 -31.61 -26.07
C THR A 19 11.42 -32.66 -27.17
N LEU A 20 12.38 -33.59 -27.02
CA LEU A 20 12.55 -34.71 -27.95
C LEU A 20 11.32 -35.63 -28.01
N HIS A 21 10.67 -35.89 -26.86
CA HIS A 21 9.53 -36.80 -26.78
C HIS A 21 8.18 -36.11 -26.96
N ALA A 22 8.09 -34.81 -26.66
CA ALA A 22 6.83 -34.07 -26.64
C ALA A 22 6.73 -33.03 -27.77
N LYS A 23 7.60 -33.10 -28.78
CA LYS A 23 7.70 -32.13 -29.89
C LYS A 23 6.35 -31.77 -30.55
N ASP A 24 5.51 -32.76 -30.78
CA ASP A 24 4.22 -32.60 -31.46
C ASP A 24 3.02 -32.64 -30.50
N THR A 25 3.24 -32.62 -29.18
CA THR A 25 2.17 -32.71 -28.16
C THR A 25 2.26 -31.68 -27.04
N LEU A 26 3.43 -31.06 -26.84
CA LEU A 26 3.65 -30.11 -25.75
C LEU A 26 3.01 -28.76 -26.06
N GLN A 27 1.90 -28.48 -25.39
CA GLN A 27 1.14 -27.23 -25.57
C GLN A 27 1.52 -26.12 -24.60
N GLU A 28 1.92 -26.47 -23.38
CA GLU A 28 2.18 -25.49 -22.33
C GLU A 28 3.44 -25.83 -21.55
N VAL A 29 4.26 -24.82 -21.26
CA VAL A 29 5.48 -24.93 -20.48
C VAL A 29 5.50 -23.87 -19.40
N TYR A 30 5.69 -24.32 -18.15
CA TYR A 30 5.87 -23.48 -16.98
C TYR A 30 7.20 -23.83 -16.32
N LEU A 31 8.14 -22.90 -16.34
CA LEU A 31 9.45 -23.02 -15.72
C LEU A 31 9.52 -22.08 -14.51
N SER A 32 9.63 -22.63 -13.31
CA SER A 32 9.92 -21.86 -12.09
C SER A 32 11.33 -22.22 -11.63
N LEU A 33 12.21 -21.22 -11.67
CA LEU A 33 13.65 -21.44 -11.61
C LEU A 33 14.23 -20.65 -10.45
N ASP A 34 14.77 -21.39 -9.48
CA ASP A 34 15.37 -20.84 -8.28
C ASP A 34 16.87 -20.66 -8.49
N PHE A 35 17.21 -19.82 -9.46
CA PHE A 35 18.59 -19.54 -9.86
C PHE A 35 18.96 -18.14 -9.42
N SER A 36 20.10 -18.00 -8.75
CA SER A 36 20.67 -16.68 -8.48
C SER A 36 20.85 -15.88 -9.79
N GLU A 37 20.87 -14.55 -9.69
CA GLU A 37 21.08 -13.67 -10.85
C GLU A 37 22.31 -14.08 -11.68
N LYS A 38 23.41 -14.45 -11.00
CA LYS A 38 24.65 -14.91 -11.63
C LYS A 38 24.46 -16.23 -12.38
N GLU A 39 23.72 -17.17 -11.82
CA GLU A 39 23.42 -18.46 -12.45
C GLU A 39 22.50 -18.28 -13.65
N ALA A 40 21.45 -17.46 -13.52
CA ALA A 40 20.54 -17.14 -14.59
C ALA A 40 21.28 -16.52 -15.79
N LYS A 41 22.26 -15.63 -15.56
CA LYS A 41 23.11 -15.04 -16.61
C LYS A 41 24.01 -16.05 -17.33
N ASN A 42 24.35 -17.16 -16.68
CA ASN A 42 25.21 -18.20 -17.27
C ASN A 42 24.41 -19.22 -18.11
N ILE A 43 23.08 -19.17 -18.11
CA ILE A 43 22.25 -20.05 -18.93
C ILE A 43 22.24 -19.55 -20.36
N ASP A 44 22.44 -20.48 -21.30
CA ASP A 44 22.22 -20.24 -22.72
C ASP A 44 20.72 -20.19 -23.03
N TRP A 45 20.09 -19.06 -22.68
CA TRP A 45 18.65 -18.84 -22.89
C TRP A 45 18.25 -18.90 -24.36
N LYS A 46 19.16 -18.54 -25.26
CA LYS A 46 18.95 -18.73 -26.69
C LYS A 46 18.74 -20.21 -27.01
N ARG A 47 19.62 -21.09 -26.52
CA ARG A 47 19.46 -22.54 -26.70
C ARG A 47 18.19 -23.05 -26.03
N VAL A 48 17.83 -22.57 -24.84
CA VAL A 48 16.55 -22.90 -24.17
C VAL A 48 15.37 -22.60 -25.09
N LEU A 49 15.30 -21.38 -25.62
CA LEU A 49 14.21 -20.95 -26.49
C LEU A 49 14.20 -21.69 -27.82
N VAL A 50 15.36 -21.97 -28.43
CA VAL A 50 15.45 -22.79 -29.65
C VAL A 50 14.93 -24.21 -29.43
N MET A 51 15.22 -24.84 -28.29
CA MET A 51 14.68 -26.17 -27.98
C MET A 51 13.16 -26.14 -27.80
N LEU A 52 12.62 -25.12 -27.13
CA LEU A 52 11.19 -24.95 -26.96
C LEU A 52 10.48 -24.62 -28.28
N GLN A 53 11.14 -23.90 -29.18
CA GLN A 53 10.65 -23.57 -30.52
C GLN A 53 10.44 -24.81 -31.41
N GLU A 54 11.13 -25.92 -31.14
CA GLU A 54 10.88 -27.18 -31.84
C GLU A 54 9.51 -27.78 -31.50
N CYS A 55 8.89 -27.37 -30.38
CA CYS A 55 7.56 -27.84 -29.97
C CYS A 55 6.47 -27.12 -30.77
N LYS A 56 5.97 -27.75 -31.82
CA LYS A 56 5.06 -27.11 -32.80
C LYS A 56 3.73 -26.68 -32.19
N GLU A 57 3.26 -27.43 -31.21
CA GLU A 57 1.98 -27.20 -30.55
C GLU A 57 2.10 -26.24 -29.35
N LEU A 58 3.28 -25.67 -29.07
CA LEU A 58 3.49 -24.80 -27.92
C LEU A 58 2.69 -23.50 -28.07
N VAL A 59 1.66 -23.35 -27.24
CA VAL A 59 0.78 -22.18 -27.18
C VAL A 59 1.14 -21.26 -26.02
N VAL A 60 1.63 -21.84 -24.91
CA VAL A 60 1.86 -21.11 -23.67
C VAL A 60 3.28 -21.36 -23.15
N LEU A 61 4.02 -20.28 -22.87
CA LEU A 61 5.35 -20.34 -22.27
C LEU A 61 5.48 -19.34 -21.12
N HIS A 62 5.67 -19.87 -19.92
CA HIS A 62 5.95 -19.08 -18.73
C HIS A 62 7.31 -19.45 -18.17
N ILE A 63 8.18 -18.46 -17.99
CA ILE A 63 9.46 -18.59 -17.32
C ILE A 63 9.50 -17.58 -16.19
N PHE A 64 9.70 -18.08 -14.97
CA PHE A 64 9.75 -17.30 -13.75
C PHE A 64 11.08 -17.51 -13.05
N LEU A 65 11.93 -16.47 -13.02
CA LEU A 65 13.20 -16.49 -12.28
C LEU A 65 12.96 -15.99 -10.85
N TRP A 66 13.09 -16.88 -9.87
CA TRP A 66 12.73 -16.61 -8.48
C TRP A 66 13.65 -15.58 -7.80
N GLU A 67 14.95 -15.61 -8.09
CA GLU A 67 15.91 -14.70 -7.47
C GLU A 67 16.15 -13.40 -8.25
N SER A 68 15.31 -13.10 -9.25
CA SER A 68 15.35 -11.77 -9.87
C SER A 68 14.73 -10.74 -8.93
N ARG A 69 15.50 -9.72 -8.56
CA ARG A 69 14.99 -8.55 -7.85
C ARG A 69 13.99 -7.82 -8.74
N TRP A 70 12.95 -7.23 -8.17
CA TRP A 70 11.91 -6.56 -8.95
C TRP A 70 12.40 -5.40 -9.83
N HIS A 71 13.47 -4.72 -9.40
CA HIS A 71 13.99 -3.53 -10.10
C HIS A 71 15.11 -3.86 -11.08
N SER A 72 15.58 -5.11 -11.10
CA SER A 72 16.70 -5.51 -11.93
C SER A 72 16.42 -6.86 -12.59
N PRO A 73 16.18 -6.87 -13.91
CA PRO A 73 16.01 -8.11 -14.64
C PRO A 73 17.27 -8.96 -14.46
N ALA A 74 17.11 -10.21 -14.07
CA ALA A 74 18.24 -11.13 -13.95
C ALA A 74 18.88 -11.42 -15.31
N VAL A 75 18.08 -11.37 -16.38
CA VAL A 75 18.52 -11.72 -17.74
C VAL A 75 18.09 -10.64 -18.72
N ILE A 76 19.03 -10.16 -19.54
CA ILE A 76 18.74 -9.29 -20.68
C ILE A 76 18.78 -10.13 -21.95
N LEU A 77 17.66 -10.23 -22.65
CA LEU A 77 17.50 -11.01 -23.88
C LEU A 77 18.04 -10.22 -25.09
N ASN A 78 19.36 -10.13 -25.18
CA ASN A 78 20.06 -9.54 -26.32
C ASN A 78 20.10 -10.51 -27.50
N ARG A 79 19.63 -10.08 -28.68
CA ARG A 79 19.78 -10.82 -29.95
C ARG A 79 19.39 -12.30 -29.82
N LEU A 80 18.11 -12.55 -29.55
CA LEU A 80 17.58 -13.91 -29.45
C LEU A 80 18.04 -14.79 -30.63
N GLY A 81 18.08 -14.20 -31.84
CA GLY A 81 18.60 -14.86 -33.04
C GLY A 81 17.98 -16.24 -33.22
N LEU A 82 16.66 -16.33 -32.97
CA LEU A 82 15.90 -17.55 -33.16
C LEU A 82 15.91 -17.89 -34.65
N THR A 83 16.02 -19.18 -34.95
CA THR A 83 16.12 -19.62 -36.36
C THR A 83 14.81 -19.48 -37.12
N LYS A 84 13.68 -19.49 -36.38
CA LYS A 84 12.32 -19.36 -36.90
C LYS A 84 11.49 -18.54 -35.90
N PRO A 85 10.25 -18.15 -36.25
CA PRO A 85 9.27 -17.68 -35.27
C PRO A 85 8.61 -18.83 -34.51
N PHE A 86 8.07 -18.57 -33.32
CA PHE A 86 7.15 -19.49 -32.64
C PHE A 86 5.78 -19.48 -33.34
N ALA A 87 5.46 -20.55 -34.06
CA ALA A 87 4.28 -20.59 -34.92
C ALA A 87 2.95 -20.43 -34.16
N ASN A 88 2.83 -21.06 -32.98
CA ASN A 88 1.57 -21.16 -32.25
C ASN A 88 1.58 -20.49 -30.87
N LEU A 89 2.71 -19.89 -30.44
CA LEU A 89 2.83 -19.29 -29.13
C LEU A 89 1.96 -18.03 -29.05
N ARG A 90 0.98 -18.06 -28.15
CA ARG A 90 0.00 -16.98 -27.93
C ARG A 90 0.23 -16.27 -26.60
N ASP A 91 0.74 -16.97 -25.60
CA ASP A 91 0.90 -16.44 -24.25
C ASP A 91 2.35 -16.63 -23.79
N LEU A 92 3.02 -15.53 -23.49
CA LEU A 92 4.43 -15.50 -23.09
C LEU A 92 4.59 -14.67 -21.83
N SER A 93 4.99 -15.29 -20.71
CA SER A 93 5.47 -14.56 -19.53
C SER A 93 6.93 -14.84 -19.26
N LEU A 94 7.74 -13.80 -19.15
CA LEU A 94 9.17 -13.86 -18.86
C LEU A 94 9.47 -12.99 -17.64
N PHE A 95 9.20 -13.52 -16.46
CA PHE A 95 9.52 -12.86 -15.20
C PHE A 95 11.02 -13.03 -14.86
N GLY A 96 11.67 -11.91 -14.51
CA GLY A 96 13.12 -11.78 -14.37
C GLY A 96 13.88 -11.48 -15.67
N PHE A 97 13.18 -11.24 -16.78
CA PHE A 97 13.78 -10.93 -18.08
C PHE A 97 13.49 -9.51 -18.54
N ALA A 98 14.48 -8.90 -19.18
CA ALA A 98 14.32 -7.66 -19.93
C ALA A 98 14.66 -7.83 -21.40
N ILE A 99 14.01 -7.00 -22.22
CA ILE A 99 14.29 -6.88 -23.64
C ILE A 99 14.80 -5.46 -23.88
N PRO A 100 16.00 -5.29 -24.42
CA PRO A 100 16.49 -3.96 -24.81
C PRO A 100 15.65 -3.37 -25.93
N ASN A 101 15.47 -2.05 -25.92
CA ASN A 101 14.77 -1.32 -26.98
C ASN A 101 15.23 -1.73 -28.38
N THR A 102 16.55 -1.84 -28.57
CA THR A 102 17.16 -2.14 -29.88
C THR A 102 16.79 -3.51 -30.43
N GLU A 103 16.24 -4.41 -29.60
CA GLU A 103 15.90 -5.78 -29.96
C GLU A 103 14.39 -6.06 -29.93
N ILE A 104 13.55 -5.07 -29.60
CA ILE A 104 12.11 -5.33 -29.41
C ILE A 104 11.41 -5.73 -30.72
N ALA A 105 11.82 -5.14 -31.85
CA ALA A 105 11.25 -5.47 -33.16
C ALA A 105 11.59 -6.92 -33.56
N SER A 106 12.87 -7.31 -33.41
CA SER A 106 13.33 -8.68 -33.71
C SER A 106 12.74 -9.71 -32.74
N PHE A 107 12.46 -9.29 -31.50
CA PHE A 107 11.69 -10.07 -30.54
C PHE A 107 10.27 -10.33 -31.06
N PHE A 108 9.51 -9.31 -31.45
CA PHE A 108 8.15 -9.52 -31.94
C PHE A 108 8.07 -10.30 -33.26
N GLU A 109 9.03 -10.15 -34.15
CA GLU A 109 9.15 -11.00 -35.34
C GLU A 109 9.29 -12.49 -34.98
N SER A 110 9.98 -12.77 -33.87
CA SER A 110 10.15 -14.13 -33.34
C SER A 110 8.88 -14.69 -32.68
N PHE A 111 7.92 -13.85 -32.32
CA PHE A 111 6.68 -14.19 -31.63
C PHE A 111 5.45 -13.62 -32.35
N SER A 112 5.34 -13.86 -33.65
CA SER A 112 4.30 -13.24 -34.50
C SER A 112 2.85 -13.64 -34.18
N SER A 113 2.65 -14.75 -33.46
CA SER A 113 1.32 -15.24 -33.02
C SER A 113 0.93 -14.76 -31.61
N LEU A 114 1.77 -13.94 -30.98
CA LEU A 114 1.63 -13.57 -29.58
C LEU A 114 0.41 -12.67 -29.37
N LYS A 115 -0.43 -13.05 -28.40
CA LYS A 115 -1.62 -12.30 -27.98
C LYS A 115 -1.38 -11.61 -26.65
N THR A 116 -0.78 -12.32 -25.70
CA THR A 116 -0.44 -11.80 -24.39
C THR A 116 1.06 -11.87 -24.15
N LEU A 117 1.61 -10.79 -23.62
CA LEU A 117 3.02 -10.69 -23.27
C LEU A 117 3.14 -10.15 -21.85
N GLU A 118 3.90 -10.84 -21.02
CA GLU A 118 4.22 -10.38 -19.68
C GLU A 118 5.73 -10.39 -19.51
N LEU A 119 6.31 -9.24 -19.16
CA LEU A 119 7.74 -9.04 -19.02
C LEU A 119 8.07 -8.42 -17.68
N HIS A 120 9.27 -8.72 -17.19
CA HIS A 120 9.76 -8.05 -15.99
C HIS A 120 10.13 -6.60 -16.29
N HIS A 121 10.82 -6.31 -17.39
CA HIS A 121 11.17 -4.93 -17.73
C HIS A 121 11.28 -4.73 -19.25
N LEU A 122 10.74 -3.61 -19.74
CA LEU A 122 10.96 -3.11 -21.09
C LEU A 122 11.83 -1.87 -20.97
N GLU A 123 13.05 -1.92 -21.50
CA GLU A 123 13.96 -0.79 -21.43
C GLU A 123 13.61 0.20 -22.54
N GLY A 124 13.08 1.39 -22.23
CA GLY A 124 12.80 2.46 -23.20
C GLY A 124 11.37 3.02 -23.15
N GLN A 125 11.14 4.19 -23.74
CA GLN A 125 9.85 4.87 -23.76
C GLN A 125 9.07 4.62 -25.05
N ASP A 126 7.74 4.51 -24.93
CA ASP A 126 6.72 4.54 -25.99
C ASP A 126 6.86 3.51 -27.12
N TYR A 127 6.37 2.29 -26.87
CA TYR A 127 6.29 1.24 -27.88
C TYR A 127 4.91 1.15 -28.53
N GLU A 128 4.86 1.19 -29.85
CA GLU A 128 3.67 0.78 -30.60
C GLU A 128 3.60 -0.76 -30.67
N LEU A 129 3.03 -1.37 -29.62
CA LEU A 129 2.76 -2.80 -29.54
C LEU A 129 1.56 -3.23 -30.39
N SER A 130 1.50 -2.77 -31.65
CA SER A 130 0.32 -2.88 -32.52
C SER A 130 -0.12 -4.32 -32.81
N SER A 131 0.76 -5.32 -32.63
CA SER A 131 0.45 -6.74 -32.82
C SER A 131 0.09 -7.50 -31.54
N VAL A 132 0.44 -7.00 -30.36
CA VAL A 132 0.14 -7.66 -29.08
C VAL A 132 -1.15 -7.08 -28.54
N ILE A 133 -2.10 -7.96 -28.24
CA ILE A 133 -3.41 -7.55 -27.73
C ILE A 133 -3.25 -6.99 -26.32
N GLU A 134 -2.44 -7.65 -25.49
CA GLU A 134 -2.23 -7.28 -24.09
C GLU A 134 -0.76 -7.48 -23.71
N ALA A 135 -0.09 -6.40 -23.30
CA ALA A 135 1.28 -6.46 -22.83
C ALA A 135 1.36 -5.88 -21.41
N VAL A 136 2.01 -6.60 -20.50
CA VAL A 136 2.25 -6.16 -19.13
C VAL A 136 3.75 -6.13 -18.88
N ALA A 137 4.25 -5.01 -18.40
CA ALA A 137 5.63 -4.85 -17.95
C ALA A 137 5.65 -4.45 -16.47
N TRP A 138 6.40 -5.19 -15.67
CA TRP A 138 6.34 -5.14 -14.21
C TRP A 138 7.27 -4.12 -13.54
N GLY A 139 8.39 -3.81 -14.19
CA GLY A 139 9.46 -2.98 -13.65
C GLY A 139 9.19 -1.48 -13.74
N SER A 140 10.24 -0.68 -13.51
CA SER A 140 10.22 0.77 -13.21
C SER A 140 9.57 1.73 -14.23
N GLN A 141 8.98 1.21 -15.31
CA GLN A 141 8.15 1.93 -16.27
C GLN A 141 7.10 0.95 -16.79
N ILE A 142 5.88 0.96 -16.26
CA ILE A 142 4.81 0.11 -16.78
C ILE A 142 4.32 0.71 -18.10
N VAL A 143 5.08 0.51 -19.17
CA VAL A 143 4.63 0.80 -20.52
C VAL A 143 3.73 -0.35 -20.96
N GLY A 144 2.47 -0.40 -20.51
CA GLY A 144 1.56 -1.44 -21.03
C GLY A 144 0.30 -1.77 -20.24
N LEU A 145 0.17 -1.35 -18.97
CA LEU A 145 -1.17 -1.26 -18.39
C LEU A 145 -1.83 -0.05 -19.04
N GLY A 146 -2.24 -0.20 -20.30
CA GLY A 146 -3.23 0.69 -20.88
C GLY A 146 -4.32 0.82 -19.83
N VAL A 147 -4.68 2.05 -19.51
CA VAL A 147 -5.41 2.59 -18.33
C VAL A 147 -6.75 1.88 -17.99
N LYS A 148 -7.04 0.74 -18.60
CA LYS A 148 -8.22 -0.10 -18.46
C LYS A 148 -7.95 -1.60 -18.36
N SER A 149 -6.71 -2.08 -18.36
CA SER A 149 -6.47 -3.52 -18.22
C SER A 149 -6.95 -3.97 -16.84
N THR A 150 -8.03 -4.76 -16.84
CA THR A 150 -8.58 -5.41 -15.64
C THR A 150 -7.93 -6.77 -15.39
N VAL A 151 -7.02 -7.17 -16.27
CA VAL A 151 -6.39 -8.49 -16.25
C VAL A 151 -5.30 -8.50 -15.19
N VAL A 152 -5.46 -9.41 -14.23
CA VAL A 152 -4.43 -9.73 -13.25
C VAL A 152 -3.33 -10.51 -13.98
N PRO A 153 -2.09 -10.04 -14.01
CA PRO A 153 -1.07 -10.74 -14.77
C PRO A 153 -0.65 -12.03 -14.05
N ARG A 154 -0.31 -13.04 -14.84
CA ARG A 154 -0.24 -14.43 -14.37
C ARG A 154 0.92 -14.66 -13.40
N SER A 155 2.04 -13.96 -13.56
CA SER A 155 3.15 -14.08 -12.62
C SER A 155 2.77 -13.60 -11.22
N LEU A 156 1.88 -12.61 -11.10
CA LEU A 156 1.39 -12.15 -9.81
C LEU A 156 0.42 -13.14 -9.18
N GLU A 157 -0.45 -13.80 -9.96
CA GLU A 157 -1.24 -14.93 -9.46
C GLU A 157 -0.35 -16.04 -8.91
N LEU A 158 0.80 -16.30 -9.56
CA LEU A 158 1.78 -17.27 -9.10
C LEU A 158 2.44 -16.84 -7.78
N VAL A 159 2.88 -15.58 -7.67
CA VAL A 159 3.46 -15.04 -6.42
C VAL A 159 2.45 -15.14 -5.27
N VAL A 160 1.20 -14.72 -5.49
CA VAL A 160 0.12 -14.84 -4.49
C VAL A 160 -0.21 -16.30 -4.19
N GLY A 161 -0.12 -17.18 -5.19
CA GLY A 161 -0.21 -18.63 -5.04
C GLY A 161 0.77 -19.17 -4.00
N LEU A 162 1.98 -18.62 -3.98
CA LEU A 162 3.09 -19.08 -3.13
C LEU A 162 3.04 -18.58 -1.68
N LEU A 163 2.16 -17.62 -1.36
CA LEU A 163 1.88 -17.23 0.02
C LEU A 163 1.28 -18.37 0.88
N ASP A 164 0.68 -19.38 0.25
CA ASP A 164 0.16 -20.58 0.94
C ASP A 164 1.20 -21.72 1.01
N SER A 165 2.45 -21.45 0.60
CA SER A 165 3.49 -22.46 0.63
C SER A 165 3.72 -22.95 2.07
N LYS A 166 3.90 -24.27 2.21
CA LYS A 166 4.32 -24.87 3.49
C LYS A 166 5.78 -24.55 3.83
N SER A 167 6.56 -24.11 2.84
CA SER A 167 7.92 -23.64 3.06
C SER A 167 7.88 -22.17 3.47
N SER A 168 8.34 -21.89 4.70
CA SER A 168 8.42 -20.53 5.24
C SER A 168 9.22 -19.63 4.32
N ASP A 169 10.39 -20.08 3.85
CA ASP A 169 11.28 -19.31 2.97
C ASP A 169 10.61 -18.92 1.65
N VAL A 170 9.80 -19.82 1.08
CA VAL A 170 9.05 -19.54 -0.17
C VAL A 170 7.94 -18.53 0.07
N SER A 171 7.20 -18.67 1.17
CA SER A 171 6.14 -17.72 1.53
C SER A 171 6.70 -16.34 1.88
N GLU A 172 7.82 -16.29 2.60
CA GLU A 172 8.53 -15.06 2.95
C GLU A 172 9.02 -14.35 1.70
N LYS A 173 9.70 -15.07 0.80
CA LYS A 173 10.18 -14.50 -0.46
C LYS A 173 9.04 -14.02 -1.36
N ALA A 174 7.88 -14.70 -1.34
CA ALA A 174 6.69 -14.22 -2.03
C ALA A 174 6.13 -12.91 -1.42
N LEU A 175 6.17 -12.76 -0.09
CA LEU A 175 5.83 -11.51 0.58
C LEU A 175 6.82 -10.40 0.23
N ASP A 176 8.12 -10.70 0.25
CA ASP A 176 9.17 -9.73 -0.13
C ASP A 176 8.94 -9.21 -1.54
N MET A 177 8.65 -10.10 -2.51
CA MET A 177 8.32 -9.68 -3.87
C MET A 177 7.11 -8.75 -3.93
N LEU A 178 6.04 -9.06 -3.19
CA LEU A 178 4.85 -8.20 -3.10
C LEU A 178 5.15 -6.86 -2.41
N ALA A 179 6.03 -6.85 -1.42
CA ALA A 179 6.43 -5.64 -0.73
C ALA A 179 7.32 -4.76 -1.62
N GLU A 180 8.31 -5.34 -2.32
CA GLU A 180 9.16 -4.64 -3.30
C GLU A 180 8.31 -3.97 -4.40
N LEU A 181 7.29 -4.69 -4.88
CA LEU A 181 6.26 -4.21 -5.80
C LEU A 181 5.52 -2.94 -5.33
N LEU A 182 5.41 -2.76 -4.01
CA LEU A 182 4.63 -1.70 -3.37
C LEU A 182 5.49 -0.57 -2.79
N TYR A 183 6.78 -0.84 -2.54
CA TYR A 183 7.65 0.03 -1.72
C TYR A 183 8.33 1.16 -2.51
N GLU A 184 8.38 1.11 -3.84
CA GLU A 184 9.01 2.18 -4.60
C GLU A 184 8.08 3.38 -4.79
N GLY A 185 8.61 4.60 -4.61
CA GLY A 185 7.91 5.89 -4.75
C GLY A 185 7.35 6.22 -6.13
N ASN A 186 7.28 5.21 -7.01
CA ASN A 186 6.63 5.22 -8.32
C ASN A 186 5.69 4.01 -8.50
N SER A 187 5.28 3.31 -7.44
CA SER A 187 4.31 2.22 -7.57
C SER A 187 3.04 2.82 -8.18
N GLU A 188 2.81 2.54 -9.44
CA GLU A 188 1.63 3.00 -10.16
C GLU A 188 0.39 2.48 -9.40
N GLU A 189 -0.62 3.34 -9.23
CA GLU A 189 -1.87 3.00 -8.53
C GLU A 189 -2.47 1.70 -9.10
N GLU A 190 -2.24 1.45 -10.40
CA GLU A 190 -2.61 0.24 -11.11
C GLU A 190 -2.02 -1.05 -10.51
N ILE A 191 -0.76 -1.07 -10.05
CA ILE A 191 -0.15 -2.27 -9.44
C ILE A 191 -0.87 -2.62 -8.14
N LYS A 192 -1.09 -1.61 -7.28
CA LYS A 192 -1.80 -1.80 -6.00
C LYS A 192 -3.19 -2.35 -6.25
N VAL A 193 -3.90 -1.82 -7.23
CA VAL A 193 -5.22 -2.34 -7.63
C VAL A 193 -5.13 -3.76 -8.20
N ALA A 194 -4.12 -4.07 -9.02
CA ALA A 194 -3.92 -5.40 -9.59
C ALA A 194 -3.68 -6.46 -8.49
N ILE A 195 -2.81 -6.17 -7.52
CA ILE A 195 -2.55 -7.05 -6.37
C ILE A 195 -3.81 -7.30 -5.55
N GLY A 196 -4.59 -6.25 -5.26
CA GLY A 196 -5.85 -6.37 -4.54
C GLY A 196 -6.92 -7.19 -5.30
N ARG A 197 -6.82 -7.26 -6.63
CA ARG A 197 -7.73 -8.03 -7.50
C ARG A 197 -7.35 -9.50 -7.66
N VAL A 198 -6.11 -9.89 -7.33
CA VAL A 198 -5.69 -11.29 -7.46
C VAL A 198 -6.58 -12.17 -6.57
N PRO A 199 -7.27 -13.18 -7.13
CA PRO A 199 -8.15 -14.04 -6.37
C PRO A 199 -7.45 -14.68 -5.15
N GLY A 200 -8.03 -14.47 -3.97
CA GLY A 200 -7.49 -15.04 -2.73
C GLY A 200 -6.36 -14.24 -2.08
N CYS A 201 -5.81 -13.21 -2.72
CA CYS A 201 -4.67 -12.45 -2.18
C CYS A 201 -4.93 -11.89 -0.79
N LEU A 202 -6.01 -11.14 -0.62
CA LEU A 202 -6.36 -10.51 0.65
C LEU A 202 -6.62 -11.54 1.75
N GLN A 203 -7.28 -12.66 1.42
CA GLN A 203 -7.52 -13.75 2.36
C GLN A 203 -6.23 -14.39 2.85
N LYS A 204 -5.25 -14.56 1.95
CA LYS A 204 -3.93 -15.11 2.32
C LYS A 204 -3.15 -14.15 3.19
N LEU A 205 -3.12 -12.86 2.84
CA LEU A 205 -2.47 -11.83 3.66
C LEU A 205 -3.08 -11.77 5.06
N VAL A 206 -4.42 -11.75 5.17
CA VAL A 206 -5.12 -11.78 6.48
C VAL A 206 -4.88 -13.10 7.22
N GLY A 207 -4.82 -14.22 6.51
CA GLY A 207 -4.48 -15.52 7.10
C GLY A 207 -3.04 -15.60 7.61
N LEU A 208 -2.11 -14.83 7.03
CA LEU A 208 -0.74 -14.69 7.53
C LEU A 208 -0.71 -13.86 8.81
N LEU A 209 -1.50 -12.78 8.89
CA LEU A 209 -1.66 -12.00 10.13
C LEU A 209 -2.10 -12.87 11.31
N GLU A 210 -3.05 -13.79 11.08
CA GLU A 210 -3.55 -14.69 12.12
C GLU A 210 -2.50 -15.64 12.69
N LYS A 211 -1.65 -16.18 11.82
CA LYS A 211 -0.70 -17.22 12.22
C LYS A 211 0.56 -16.65 12.87
N GLN A 212 0.81 -15.36 12.71
CA GLN A 212 2.14 -14.79 12.83
C GLN A 212 2.12 -13.36 13.42
N GLU A 213 1.31 -13.13 14.45
CA GLU A 213 1.05 -11.79 15.04
C GLU A 213 2.33 -11.00 15.40
N GLU A 214 3.48 -11.65 15.65
CA GLU A 214 4.74 -10.94 15.90
C GLU A 214 5.93 -11.46 15.07
N SER A 215 5.68 -12.24 14.02
CA SER A 215 6.76 -12.63 13.12
C SER A 215 7.04 -11.57 12.07
N ALA A 216 8.23 -11.63 11.48
CA ALA A 216 8.59 -10.79 10.34
C ALA A 216 7.57 -10.89 9.19
N GLN A 217 7.02 -12.09 8.92
CA GLN A 217 6.02 -12.31 7.88
C GLN A 217 4.69 -11.63 8.21
N GLY A 218 4.25 -11.65 9.46
CA GLY A 218 3.02 -10.97 9.88
C GLY A 218 3.15 -9.46 9.74
N GLY A 219 4.28 -8.90 10.18
CA GLY A 219 4.61 -7.49 9.98
C GLY A 219 4.65 -7.10 8.49
N LEU A 220 5.25 -7.93 7.64
CA LEU A 220 5.34 -7.67 6.20
C LEU A 220 3.97 -7.78 5.50
N ALA A 221 3.16 -8.77 5.85
CA ALA A 221 1.79 -8.89 5.35
C ALA A 221 0.93 -7.67 5.75
N LEU A 222 1.13 -7.14 6.96
CA LEU A 222 0.45 -5.93 7.41
C LEU A 222 0.88 -4.69 6.60
N ILE A 223 2.18 -4.54 6.33
CA ILE A 223 2.71 -3.46 5.47
C ILE A 223 2.13 -3.55 4.05
N ILE A 224 2.01 -4.75 3.49
CA ILE A 224 1.39 -4.96 2.18
C ILE A 224 -0.08 -4.51 2.23
N LEU A 225 -0.86 -4.94 3.23
CA LEU A 225 -2.25 -4.55 3.39
C LEU A 225 -2.44 -3.04 3.54
N ASP A 226 -1.56 -2.37 4.30
CA ASP A 226 -1.55 -0.91 4.45
C ASP A 226 -1.38 -0.22 3.10
N ASN A 227 -0.36 -0.63 2.34
CA ASN A 227 -0.08 -0.09 1.01
C ASN A 227 -1.23 -0.33 0.02
N LEU A 228 -1.88 -1.49 0.09
CA LEU A 228 -3.06 -1.79 -0.71
C LEU A 228 -4.27 -0.94 -0.31
N ALA A 229 -4.48 -0.71 0.99
CA ALA A 229 -5.58 0.09 1.52
C ALA A 229 -5.48 1.57 1.15
N MET A 230 -4.30 2.08 0.78
CA MET A 230 -4.17 3.43 0.23
C MET A 230 -4.92 3.60 -1.10
N GLN A 231 -5.31 2.52 -1.78
CA GLN A 231 -6.13 2.57 -2.98
C GLN A 231 -7.60 2.30 -2.64
N ARG A 232 -8.47 3.28 -2.93
CA ARG A 232 -9.91 3.20 -2.62
C ARG A 232 -10.59 1.94 -3.16
N GLN A 233 -10.17 1.46 -4.32
CA GLN A 233 -10.70 0.25 -4.96
C GLN A 233 -10.45 -1.02 -4.13
N ASN A 234 -9.42 -1.01 -3.28
CA ASN A 234 -9.05 -2.13 -2.42
C ASN A 234 -9.66 -2.03 -1.01
N CYS A 235 -10.12 -0.85 -0.57
CA CYS A 235 -10.63 -0.67 0.79
C CYS A 235 -11.82 -1.60 1.11
N ILE A 236 -12.83 -1.63 0.25
CA ILE A 236 -14.01 -2.51 0.44
C ILE A 236 -13.62 -3.99 0.42
N PRO A 237 -12.85 -4.50 -0.57
CA PRO A 237 -12.34 -5.87 -0.54
C PRO A 237 -11.57 -6.22 0.75
N ILE A 238 -10.70 -5.34 1.24
CA ILE A 238 -9.92 -5.56 2.47
C ILE A 238 -10.86 -5.61 3.68
N ALA A 239 -11.74 -4.63 3.84
CA ALA A 239 -12.68 -4.57 4.97
C ALA A 239 -13.71 -5.73 4.96
N SER A 240 -14.08 -6.20 3.77
CA SER A 240 -15.00 -7.34 3.59
C SER A 240 -14.30 -8.69 3.74
N CYS A 241 -12.96 -8.73 3.76
CA CYS A 241 -12.22 -9.95 3.97
C CYS A 241 -12.48 -10.46 5.40
N PRO A 242 -12.91 -11.72 5.59
CA PRO A 242 -13.20 -12.25 6.91
C PRO A 242 -12.05 -12.01 7.88
N ARG A 243 -12.39 -11.44 9.05
CA ARG A 243 -11.47 -11.18 10.17
C ARG A 243 -10.38 -10.13 9.94
N SER A 244 -10.32 -9.47 8.77
CA SER A 244 -9.29 -8.45 8.51
C SER A 244 -9.30 -7.34 9.56
N LEU A 245 -10.48 -6.74 9.80
CA LEU A 245 -10.65 -5.66 10.78
C LEU A 245 -10.34 -6.12 12.22
N GLN A 246 -10.67 -7.37 12.56
CA GLN A 246 -10.40 -7.92 13.89
C GLN A 246 -8.89 -8.07 14.14
N TRP A 247 -8.14 -8.53 13.13
CA TRP A 247 -6.69 -8.62 13.22
C TRP A 247 -6.03 -7.25 13.26
N LEU A 248 -6.48 -6.31 12.42
CA LEU A 248 -5.97 -4.92 12.47
C LEU A 248 -6.16 -4.30 13.86
N LEU A 249 -7.29 -4.54 14.53
CA LEU A 249 -7.50 -4.09 15.91
C LEU A 249 -6.62 -4.84 16.91
N ALA A 250 -6.41 -6.15 16.75
CA ALA A 250 -5.57 -6.93 17.65
C ALA A 250 -4.13 -6.39 17.67
N PHE A 251 -3.60 -5.99 16.51
CA PHE A 251 -2.26 -5.41 16.39
C PHE A 251 -2.05 -4.11 17.16
N PHE A 252 -3.10 -3.45 17.64
CA PHE A 252 -2.96 -2.32 18.58
C PHE A 252 -2.35 -2.72 19.92
N GLY A 253 -2.52 -3.98 20.34
CA GLY A 253 -1.88 -4.55 21.52
C GLY A 253 -0.43 -4.99 21.30
N SER A 254 0.08 -4.99 20.07
CA SER A 254 1.45 -5.43 19.77
C SER A 254 2.47 -4.57 20.49
N GLU A 255 3.55 -5.15 21.03
CA GLU A 255 4.65 -4.37 21.64
C GLU A 255 5.50 -3.63 20.59
N CYS A 256 5.38 -4.01 19.31
CA CYS A 256 6.11 -3.38 18.21
C CYS A 256 5.43 -2.10 17.74
N LYS A 257 6.08 -0.94 17.97
CA LYS A 257 5.57 0.38 17.56
C LYS A 257 5.23 0.44 16.06
N THR A 258 6.07 -0.14 15.19
CA THR A 258 5.84 -0.13 13.75
C THR A 258 4.58 -0.90 13.38
N VAL A 259 4.36 -2.08 13.98
CA VAL A 259 3.17 -2.90 13.76
C VAL A 259 1.90 -2.16 14.20
N ARG A 260 1.89 -1.58 15.40
CA ARG A 260 0.77 -0.75 15.88
C ARG A 260 0.47 0.40 14.92
N TRP A 261 1.51 1.08 14.45
CA TRP A 261 1.36 2.22 13.54
C TRP A 261 0.81 1.80 12.18
N THR A 262 1.36 0.75 11.57
CA THR A 262 0.88 0.25 10.28
C THR A 262 -0.57 -0.21 10.37
N ALA A 263 -0.96 -0.91 11.44
CA ALA A 263 -2.37 -1.29 11.66
C ALA A 263 -3.30 -0.06 11.76
N ALA A 264 -2.87 0.98 12.48
CA ALA A 264 -3.65 2.22 12.62
C ALA A 264 -3.77 2.96 11.27
N SER A 265 -2.67 3.05 10.53
CA SER A 265 -2.62 3.61 9.17
C SER A 265 -3.57 2.85 8.23
N THR A 266 -3.57 1.52 8.28
CA THR A 266 -4.44 0.70 7.43
C THR A 266 -5.90 0.97 7.76
N LEU A 267 -6.26 0.98 9.04
CA LEU A 267 -7.62 1.31 9.48
C LEU A 267 -8.04 2.73 9.09
N GLY A 268 -7.14 3.70 9.18
CA GLY A 268 -7.37 5.07 8.71
C GLY A 268 -7.67 5.12 7.21
N SER A 269 -6.85 4.43 6.40
CA SER A 269 -7.06 4.33 4.95
C SER A 269 -8.38 3.65 4.59
N LEU A 270 -8.77 2.64 5.37
CA LEU A 270 -10.06 1.96 5.20
C LEU A 270 -11.24 2.87 5.58
N ALA A 271 -11.11 3.68 6.63
CA ALA A 271 -12.17 4.57 7.12
C ALA A 271 -12.46 5.79 6.21
N ASP A 272 -11.51 6.17 5.34
CA ASP A 272 -11.74 7.20 4.31
C ASP A 272 -12.83 6.76 3.30
N GLU A 273 -13.05 5.45 3.13
CA GLU A 273 -14.07 4.93 2.24
C GLU A 273 -15.43 4.79 2.96
N TYR A 274 -16.39 5.65 2.62
CA TYR A 274 -17.69 5.73 3.31
C TYR A 274 -18.44 4.39 3.41
N ARG A 275 -18.30 3.50 2.40
CA ARG A 275 -18.94 2.18 2.43
C ARG A 275 -18.31 1.25 3.44
N VAL A 276 -17.02 1.42 3.70
CA VAL A 276 -16.33 0.70 4.77
C VAL A 276 -16.84 1.18 6.13
N ASN A 277 -17.21 2.45 6.28
CA ASN A 277 -17.82 2.95 7.53
C ASN A 277 -19.15 2.24 7.83
N GLU A 278 -19.99 1.97 6.82
CA GLU A 278 -21.22 1.18 7.03
C GLU A 278 -20.93 -0.25 7.50
N LEU A 279 -19.88 -0.89 6.96
CA LEU A 279 -19.43 -2.22 7.41
C LEU A 279 -18.82 -2.16 8.82
N ALA A 280 -18.04 -1.12 9.10
CA ALA A 280 -17.44 -0.88 10.40
C ALA A 280 -18.49 -0.64 11.47
N VAL A 281 -19.62 0.01 11.16
CA VAL A 281 -20.75 0.18 12.09
C VAL A 281 -21.31 -1.16 12.57
N GLN A 282 -21.33 -2.19 11.72
CA GLN A 282 -21.76 -3.53 12.13
C GLN A 282 -20.76 -4.21 13.07
N LEU A 283 -19.48 -3.87 12.92
CA LEU A 283 -18.38 -4.33 13.77
C LEU A 283 -18.07 -3.33 14.91
N ALA A 284 -18.86 -2.26 15.02
CA ALA A 284 -18.59 -1.11 15.87
C ALA A 284 -18.39 -1.48 17.33
N PRO A 285 -19.13 -2.42 17.96
CA PRO A 285 -18.86 -2.74 19.35
C PRO A 285 -17.43 -3.26 19.57
N ALA A 286 -16.89 -4.06 18.65
CA ALA A 286 -15.53 -4.59 18.76
C ALA A 286 -14.47 -3.58 18.31
N ILE A 287 -14.74 -2.81 17.24
CA ILE A 287 -13.87 -1.72 16.78
C ILE A 287 -13.80 -0.63 17.84
N LEU A 288 -14.94 -0.17 18.36
CA LEU A 288 -15.03 0.82 19.43
C LEU A 288 -14.44 0.28 20.71
N GLN A 289 -14.64 -0.98 21.10
CA GLN A 289 -13.98 -1.51 22.30
C GLN A 289 -12.46 -1.61 22.13
N GLY A 290 -11.98 -2.02 20.95
CA GLY A 290 -10.54 -2.05 20.62
C GLY A 290 -9.93 -0.65 20.58
N LEU A 291 -10.64 0.31 19.98
CA LEU A 291 -10.28 1.72 19.99
C LEU A 291 -10.36 2.30 21.41
N VAL A 292 -11.39 2.01 22.19
CA VAL A 292 -11.51 2.45 23.58
C VAL A 292 -10.38 1.86 24.42
N ASN A 293 -10.06 0.57 24.28
CA ASN A 293 -8.91 -0.04 24.96
C ASN A 293 -7.59 0.60 24.53
N LEU A 294 -7.47 0.98 23.26
CA LEU A 294 -6.32 1.71 22.73
C LEU A 294 -6.28 3.14 23.31
N LEU A 295 -7.41 3.85 23.38
CA LEU A 295 -7.51 5.22 23.90
C LEU A 295 -7.39 5.27 25.43
N ASP A 296 -7.81 4.20 26.12
CA ASP A 296 -7.63 4.01 27.56
C ASP A 296 -6.16 3.64 27.89
N ASP A 297 -5.39 3.18 26.91
CA ASP A 297 -3.95 3.11 27.02
C ASP A 297 -3.36 4.51 26.76
N GLU A 298 -2.98 5.21 27.84
CA GLU A 298 -2.32 6.52 27.78
C GLU A 298 -1.13 6.53 26.79
N ARG A 299 -0.49 5.37 26.57
CA ARG A 299 0.63 5.20 25.62
C ARG A 299 0.20 5.35 24.16
N CYS A 300 -1.06 5.15 23.82
CA CYS A 300 -1.55 5.37 22.45
C CYS A 300 -1.56 6.85 22.10
N PHE A 301 -2.17 7.68 22.93
CA PHE A 301 -2.16 9.13 22.72
C PHE A 301 -0.73 9.65 22.76
N GLU A 302 0.12 9.13 23.66
CA GLU A 302 1.54 9.44 23.65
C GLU A 302 2.22 9.07 22.31
N GLY A 303 1.90 7.90 21.77
CA GLY A 303 2.34 7.45 20.45
C GLY A 303 1.95 8.40 19.33
N LEU A 304 0.66 8.71 19.19
CA LEU A 304 0.13 9.62 18.16
C LEU A 304 0.69 11.03 18.30
N VAL A 305 0.75 11.57 19.51
CA VAL A 305 1.34 12.89 19.79
C VAL A 305 2.83 12.89 19.49
N ASN A 306 3.56 11.82 19.80
CA ASN A 306 4.97 11.68 19.41
C ASN A 306 5.15 11.66 17.88
N LEU A 307 4.20 11.10 17.12
CA LEU A 307 4.23 11.08 15.66
C LEU A 307 4.02 12.47 15.02
N LEU A 308 3.34 13.41 15.70
CA LEU A 308 3.34 14.84 15.31
C LEU A 308 4.77 15.44 15.28
N GLY A 309 5.71 14.85 16.01
CA GLY A 309 7.12 15.23 15.99
C GLY A 309 7.97 14.49 14.95
N SER A 310 7.37 13.65 14.09
CA SER A 310 8.09 12.87 13.08
C SER A 310 8.77 13.77 12.04
N SER A 311 9.90 13.31 11.50
CA SER A 311 10.56 13.94 10.35
C SER A 311 9.81 13.71 9.04
N SER A 312 8.94 12.69 8.96
CA SER A 312 8.10 12.40 7.80
C SER A 312 6.82 13.26 7.82
N ILE A 313 6.60 14.04 6.77
CA ILE A 313 5.40 14.90 6.62
C ILE A 313 4.13 14.05 6.59
N ALA A 314 4.09 13.02 5.74
CA ALA A 314 2.95 12.09 5.66
C ALA A 314 2.61 11.45 7.01
N THR A 315 3.62 11.11 7.82
CA THR A 315 3.38 10.59 9.17
C THR A 315 2.75 11.63 10.09
N ARG A 316 3.21 12.89 10.04
CA ARG A 316 2.63 13.99 10.83
C ARG A 316 1.19 14.27 10.43
N GLU A 317 0.93 14.31 9.12
CA GLU A 317 -0.42 14.51 8.55
C GLU A 317 -1.39 13.43 9.03
N LYS A 318 -1.04 12.15 8.87
CA LYS A 318 -1.89 11.04 9.34
C LYS A 318 -2.08 11.05 10.86
N ALA A 319 -1.05 11.42 11.62
CA ALA A 319 -1.18 11.58 13.07
C ALA A 319 -2.11 12.74 13.45
N ALA A 320 -2.02 13.87 12.75
CA ALA A 320 -2.89 15.03 12.95
C ALA A 320 -4.35 14.69 12.63
N TRP A 321 -4.59 14.03 11.49
CA TRP A 321 -5.90 13.54 11.08
C TRP A 321 -6.51 12.57 12.10
N ALA A 322 -5.73 11.59 12.54
CA ALA A 322 -6.19 10.61 13.52
C ALA A 322 -6.54 11.30 14.85
N LEU A 323 -5.66 12.19 15.34
CA LEU A 323 -5.92 12.94 16.56
C LEU A 323 -7.13 13.88 16.40
N SER A 324 -7.31 14.54 15.27
CA SER A 324 -8.43 15.45 15.02
C SER A 324 -9.76 14.70 15.05
N THR A 325 -9.80 13.52 14.44
CA THR A 325 -10.95 12.61 14.45
C THR A 325 -11.24 12.10 15.86
N LEU A 326 -10.21 11.70 16.62
CA LEU A 326 -10.38 11.22 18.00
C LEU A 326 -10.85 12.33 18.94
N ALA A 327 -10.37 13.55 18.75
CA ALA A 327 -10.74 14.70 19.59
C ALA A 327 -12.22 15.11 19.44
N GLU A 328 -12.96 14.61 18.44
CA GLU A 328 -14.41 14.81 18.35
C GLU A 328 -15.13 14.33 19.62
N ASP A 329 -14.61 13.28 20.25
CA ASP A 329 -15.03 12.85 21.58
C ASP A 329 -14.35 13.67 22.67
N SER A 330 -15.15 14.25 23.57
CA SER A 330 -14.66 15.13 24.64
C SER A 330 -13.70 14.45 25.62
N ARG A 331 -13.84 13.14 25.90
CA ARG A 331 -12.93 12.43 26.81
C ARG A 331 -11.58 12.21 26.14
N SER A 332 -11.61 11.80 24.88
CA SER A 332 -10.41 11.64 24.07
C SER A 332 -9.67 12.97 23.90
N ALA A 333 -10.39 14.08 23.70
CA ALA A 333 -9.80 15.41 23.65
C ALA A 333 -9.05 15.77 24.95
N GLU A 334 -9.64 15.50 26.12
CA GLU A 334 -8.98 15.72 27.42
C GLU A 334 -7.70 14.87 27.53
N SER A 335 -7.78 13.57 27.21
CA SER A 335 -6.62 12.67 27.23
C SER A 335 -5.51 13.09 26.28
N ILE A 336 -5.84 13.55 25.06
CA ILE A 336 -4.85 14.07 24.09
C ILE A 336 -4.10 15.28 24.67
N THR A 337 -4.81 16.21 25.30
CA THR A 337 -4.19 17.41 25.90
C THR A 337 -3.33 17.10 27.12
N ALA A 338 -3.61 16.00 27.81
CA ALA A 338 -2.81 15.55 28.96
C ALA A 338 -1.45 14.99 28.55
N VAL A 339 -1.26 14.63 27.27
CA VAL A 339 0.01 14.07 26.79
C VAL A 339 1.14 15.13 26.81
N PRO A 340 2.27 14.85 27.49
CA PRO A 340 3.40 15.77 27.54
C PRO A 340 3.92 16.17 26.15
N GLY A 341 4.03 17.47 25.92
CA GLY A 341 4.54 18.05 24.69
C GLY A 341 3.56 18.10 23.52
N PHE A 342 2.28 17.72 23.72
CA PHE A 342 1.24 17.83 22.70
C PHE A 342 1.17 19.22 22.06
N TRP A 343 0.97 20.26 22.86
CA TRP A 343 0.81 21.64 22.36
C TRP A 343 2.02 22.09 21.55
N GLN A 344 3.23 21.79 22.01
CA GLN A 344 4.45 22.16 21.31
C GLN A 344 4.53 21.48 19.93
N LYS A 345 4.20 20.20 19.84
CA LYS A 345 4.24 19.44 18.58
C LYS A 345 3.12 19.84 17.63
N ALA A 346 1.90 20.09 18.13
CA ALA A 346 0.79 20.58 17.33
C ALA A 346 1.10 21.97 16.73
N VAL A 347 1.61 22.90 17.54
CA VAL A 347 2.04 24.22 17.05
C VAL A 347 3.19 24.09 16.05
N LYS A 348 4.13 23.18 16.29
CA LYS A 348 5.24 22.89 15.37
C LYS A 348 4.75 22.39 14.00
N CYS A 349 3.67 21.60 13.95
CA CYS A 349 3.07 21.16 12.69
C CYS A 349 2.47 22.31 11.88
N LEU A 350 2.08 23.41 12.54
CA LEU A 350 1.57 24.62 11.90
C LEU A 350 2.66 25.57 11.41
N ASP A 351 3.95 25.33 11.74
CA ASP A 351 5.05 26.16 11.23
C ASP A 351 5.49 25.69 9.83
N PRO A 352 5.29 26.50 8.77
CA PRO A 352 5.70 26.13 7.42
C PRO A 352 7.23 25.93 7.29
N LYS A 353 8.03 26.44 8.23
CA LYS A 353 9.50 26.29 8.21
C LYS A 353 9.99 24.93 8.67
N GLU A 354 9.12 24.15 9.33
CA GLU A 354 9.43 22.80 9.83
C GLU A 354 9.17 21.71 8.78
N GLY A 355 8.73 22.08 7.57
CA GLY A 355 8.80 21.24 6.38
C GLY A 355 10.06 21.57 5.60
N ALA A 356 11.04 20.66 5.54
CA ALA A 356 12.30 20.88 4.82
C ALA A 356 12.17 20.86 3.27
N GLY A 357 10.99 21.15 2.73
CA GLY A 357 10.68 21.11 1.30
C GLY A 357 9.30 21.71 1.02
N SER A 358 9.03 21.99 -0.25
CA SER A 358 7.78 22.58 -0.77
C SER A 358 6.52 21.71 -0.59
N GLU A 359 6.61 20.60 0.13
CA GLU A 359 5.54 19.62 0.35
C GLU A 359 4.89 19.82 1.72
N TRP A 360 4.67 21.07 2.11
CA TRP A 360 3.80 21.35 3.25
C TRP A 360 2.36 21.24 2.76
N THR A 361 1.66 20.18 3.17
CA THR A 361 0.30 19.89 2.72
C THR A 361 -0.69 20.75 3.51
N GLN A 362 -1.53 21.50 2.79
CA GLN A 362 -2.65 22.23 3.36
C GLN A 362 -3.53 21.32 4.25
N ASP A 363 -3.70 20.06 3.87
CA ASP A 363 -4.47 19.04 4.58
C ASP A 363 -3.99 18.84 6.03
N MET A 364 -2.67 18.67 6.24
CA MET A 364 -2.10 18.58 7.59
C MET A 364 -2.45 19.80 8.45
N GLN A 365 -2.40 21.02 7.89
CA GLN A 365 -2.76 22.21 8.66
C GLN A 365 -4.23 22.20 9.06
N GLU A 366 -5.11 21.83 8.12
CA GLU A 366 -6.54 21.76 8.35
C GLU A 366 -6.84 20.76 9.47
N ASP A 367 -6.23 19.59 9.45
CA ASP A 367 -6.37 18.57 10.49
C ASP A 367 -5.87 19.04 11.85
N VAL A 368 -4.69 19.66 11.91
CA VAL A 368 -4.17 20.22 13.18
C VAL A 368 -5.07 21.35 13.69
N ILE A 369 -5.63 22.17 12.81
CA ILE A 369 -6.59 23.22 13.20
C ILE A 369 -7.88 22.61 13.75
N ILE A 370 -8.41 21.57 13.09
CA ILE A 370 -9.61 20.85 13.53
C ILE A 370 -9.36 20.23 14.91
N LEU A 371 -8.23 19.56 15.09
CA LEU A 371 -7.77 19.04 16.36
C LEU A 371 -7.76 20.10 17.45
N LEU A 372 -7.09 21.24 17.20
CA LEU A 372 -6.97 22.35 18.17
C LEU A 372 -8.32 22.97 18.54
N ARG A 373 -9.30 22.96 17.64
CA ARG A 373 -10.68 23.35 17.93
C ARG A 373 -11.36 22.37 18.88
N TYR A 374 -11.22 21.07 18.61
CA TYR A 374 -11.86 20.04 19.41
C TYR A 374 -11.28 19.94 20.82
N VAL A 375 -9.96 20.08 20.97
CA VAL A 375 -9.30 20.11 22.29
C VAL A 375 -9.47 21.43 23.05
N LYS A 376 -10.30 22.36 22.54
CA LYS A 376 -10.61 23.65 23.15
C LYS A 376 -9.34 24.40 23.58
N ALA A 377 -8.40 24.55 22.66
CA ALA A 377 -7.11 25.18 22.90
C ALA A 377 -7.24 26.48 23.72
N GLU A 378 -6.43 26.61 24.78
CA GLU A 378 -6.41 27.80 25.62
C GLU A 378 -6.12 29.05 24.78
N ALA A 379 -6.60 30.21 25.24
CA ALA A 379 -6.44 31.48 24.53
C ALA A 379 -4.96 31.76 24.14
N GLY A 380 -4.00 31.40 25.00
CA GLY A 380 -2.57 31.55 24.70
C GLY A 380 -2.06 30.65 23.56
N VAL A 381 -2.63 29.45 23.39
CA VAL A 381 -2.32 28.57 22.25
C VAL A 381 -2.91 29.16 20.98
N MET A 382 -4.13 29.68 21.02
CA MET A 382 -4.76 30.35 19.89
C MET A 382 -4.03 31.63 19.47
N GLU A 383 -3.46 32.35 20.43
CA GLU A 383 -2.58 33.50 20.16
C GLU A 383 -1.24 33.09 19.55
N ALA A 384 -0.63 31.99 20.02
CA ALA A 384 0.58 31.43 19.41
C ALA A 384 0.32 31.00 17.95
N ILE A 385 -0.81 30.34 17.68
CA ILE A 385 -1.24 29.99 16.32
C ILE A 385 -1.41 31.24 15.44
N ALA A 386 -2.08 32.27 15.96
CA ALA A 386 -2.29 33.53 15.26
C ALA A 386 -0.98 34.29 14.96
N SER A 387 0.11 33.99 15.65
CA SER A 387 1.41 34.61 15.45
C SER A 387 2.26 33.95 14.35
N ILE A 388 1.87 32.78 13.84
CA ILE A 388 2.62 32.07 12.79
C ILE A 388 2.41 32.79 11.43
N PRO A 389 3.48 33.28 10.78
CA PRO A 389 3.38 33.99 9.50
C PRO A 389 2.75 33.09 8.41
N GLY A 390 1.75 33.62 7.70
CA GLY A 390 1.04 32.89 6.63
C GLY A 390 -0.23 32.16 7.07
N SER A 391 -0.37 31.82 8.36
CA SER A 391 -1.55 31.09 8.90
C SER A 391 -2.89 31.86 8.79
N LEU A 392 -2.84 33.18 8.58
CA LEU A 392 -3.99 34.09 8.63
C LEU A 392 -4.39 34.72 7.29
N GLN A 393 -3.63 34.52 6.21
CA GLN A 393 -3.81 35.30 4.97
C GLN A 393 -4.55 34.61 3.82
N GLU A 394 -4.73 33.27 3.82
CA GLU A 394 -5.28 32.58 2.63
C GLU A 394 -6.51 31.68 2.84
N ALA A 395 -7.03 31.47 4.05
CA ALA A 395 -8.26 30.68 4.25
C ALA A 395 -9.54 31.54 4.08
N PRO A 396 -10.39 31.31 3.07
CA PRO A 396 -11.57 32.14 2.83
C PRO A 396 -12.68 31.89 3.87
N LEU A 397 -13.22 33.00 4.39
CA LEU A 397 -14.52 33.19 5.06
C LEU A 397 -14.85 32.43 6.37
N LYS A 398 -14.23 31.30 6.71
CA LYS A 398 -14.57 30.56 7.96
C LYS A 398 -13.84 31.03 9.24
N TRP A 399 -12.75 31.80 9.13
CA TRP A 399 -11.96 32.24 10.31
C TRP A 399 -12.39 33.58 10.93
N LEU A 400 -13.33 34.31 10.32
CA LEU A 400 -13.88 35.53 10.91
C LEU A 400 -14.53 35.24 12.28
N THR A 401 -15.11 34.05 12.43
CA THR A 401 -15.73 33.56 13.67
C THR A 401 -14.70 33.31 14.77
N VAL A 402 -13.48 32.86 14.44
CA VAL A 402 -12.43 32.60 15.45
C VAL A 402 -11.78 33.89 15.93
N LYS A 403 -11.50 34.86 15.04
CA LYS A 403 -11.09 36.21 15.44
C LYS A 403 -12.15 36.87 16.33
N GLN A 404 -13.43 36.66 16.02
CA GLN A 404 -14.55 37.14 16.84
C GLN A 404 -14.62 36.42 18.19
N ILE A 405 -14.44 35.09 18.25
CA ILE A 405 -14.42 34.32 19.51
C ILE A 405 -13.24 34.74 20.39
N VAL A 406 -12.03 34.89 19.85
CA VAL A 406 -10.85 35.36 20.60
C VAL A 406 -11.05 36.80 21.10
N GLN A 407 -11.66 37.68 20.29
CA GLN A 407 -12.04 39.03 20.72
C GLN A 407 -13.18 39.03 21.76
N GLN A 408 -14.11 38.08 21.70
CA GLN A 408 -15.20 37.93 22.66
C GLN A 408 -14.67 37.47 24.02
N VAL A 409 -13.77 36.46 24.03
CA VAL A 409 -13.12 35.92 25.23
C VAL A 409 -12.26 36.98 25.92
N ASN A 410 -11.49 37.77 25.15
CA ASN A 410 -10.70 38.90 25.68
C ASN A 410 -11.55 40.08 26.17
N ARG A 411 -12.83 40.18 25.78
CA ARG A 411 -13.76 41.18 26.35
C ARG A 411 -14.40 40.71 27.65
N THR A 412 -14.56 39.40 27.85
CA THR A 412 -15.19 38.84 29.06
C THR A 412 -14.23 38.60 30.22
N SER A 413 -12.91 38.65 30.00
CA SER A 413 -11.89 38.36 31.03
C SER A 413 -11.58 39.51 32.01
N VAL A 414 -12.36 40.61 32.01
CA VAL A 414 -12.21 41.72 32.98
C VAL A 414 -13.18 41.64 34.16
N ILE A 415 -13.98 40.56 34.30
CA ILE A 415 -14.87 40.39 35.46
C ILE A 415 -14.45 39.16 36.29
N SER A 416 -14.05 39.42 37.54
CA SER A 416 -13.70 38.43 38.55
C SER A 416 -14.80 37.37 38.73
N TRP A 417 -14.39 36.09 38.69
CA TRP A 417 -15.20 34.90 38.94
C TRP A 417 -15.82 34.80 40.35
N SER A 418 -15.52 35.74 41.25
CA SER A 418 -16.14 35.80 42.59
C SER A 418 -17.59 36.31 42.62
N THR A 419 -18.12 36.82 41.50
CA THR A 419 -19.38 37.59 41.50
C THR A 419 -20.61 36.83 40.96
N LEU A 420 -20.44 35.59 40.48
CA LEU A 420 -21.51 34.81 39.82
C LEU A 420 -21.92 33.53 40.56
N ARG A 421 -21.80 33.51 41.90
CA ARG A 421 -22.16 32.32 42.71
C ARG A 421 -23.59 32.26 43.28
N PRO A 422 -24.44 33.29 43.24
CA PRO A 422 -25.85 33.12 43.61
C PRO A 422 -26.81 33.56 42.48
N ALA A 423 -26.87 32.82 41.37
CA ALA A 423 -27.91 33.01 40.36
C ALA A 423 -28.23 31.76 39.51
N ILE A 424 -27.94 30.56 40.02
CA ILE A 424 -28.38 29.29 39.39
C ILE A 424 -29.10 28.46 40.45
N SER A 425 -30.25 28.96 40.87
CA SER A 425 -31.23 28.20 41.63
C SER A 425 -32.63 28.72 41.33
N SER A 426 -33.04 28.70 40.06
CA SER A 426 -34.47 28.73 39.64
C SER A 426 -34.58 28.84 38.12
N GLU A 427 -34.23 27.78 37.39
CA GLU A 427 -34.75 27.58 36.03
C GLU A 427 -34.62 26.11 35.63
N SER A 428 -35.15 25.23 36.48
CA SER A 428 -35.57 23.89 36.06
C SER A 428 -37.07 23.95 35.77
N LEU A 429 -37.47 24.07 34.52
CA LEU A 429 -38.69 23.46 33.97
C LEU A 429 -38.93 23.96 32.54
N ALA A 430 -39.18 23.00 31.66
CA ALA A 430 -39.69 23.12 30.29
C ALA A 430 -38.66 23.24 29.15
N VAL A 431 -38.10 22.10 28.73
CA VAL A 431 -38.23 21.65 27.33
C VAL A 431 -38.29 20.12 27.31
N ASN A 432 -39.51 19.59 27.32
CA ASN A 432 -39.83 18.23 26.90
C ASN A 432 -40.84 18.39 25.77
N LYS A 433 -40.40 18.18 24.52
CA LYS A 433 -41.20 17.75 23.35
C LYS A 433 -40.34 17.81 22.09
N TRP A 434 -40.37 16.72 21.31
CA TRP A 434 -39.72 16.45 20.01
C TRP A 434 -38.34 15.77 20.08
N LEU A 435 -38.29 14.54 20.59
CA LEU A 435 -38.25 13.28 19.82
C LEU A 435 -38.54 12.11 20.77
#